data_AF-A0A8C5PIQ8-F1
#
_entry.id   AF-A0A8C5PIQ8-F1
#
_cell.length_a   1.000
_cell.length_b   1.000
_cell.length_c   1.000
_cell.angle_alpha   90.00
_cell.angle_beta   90.00
_cell.angle_gamma   90.00
#
_symmetry.space_group_name_H-M   'P 1'
#
loop_
_entity.id
_entity.type
_entity.pdbx_description
1 polymer ?
#
loop_
_entity_poly.entity_id
_entity_poly.type
_entity_poly.pdbx_seq_one_letter_code
_entity_poly.pdbx_strand_id
1 'polypeptide(L)'
;MPGTSNDNGKVTFYCVAFNCPMATQVTWCVTEAGGDIITVSDPRSEDEEESLLGCGYTMRTDQSEDNEIQKVVTALKFTPSVSIHSNTRIVCRFTSDGRARNNAATTYNDCFPEIPQVSGEKPIALSLGESRDVICSTELKNFNPKDIVIKWSCGAGHYQDLETFKEEVTENSQQTYDAKSECRIPEHRFTELGFKVRVTWRHLSMEEAEWREVSAADLPWRPQMSDISVPRLLHGKEAKLQCTISGYFPNALTVNWLRREAGKPDLFPVSPSDKYKLPVMDVTEQTDQTFTCTPSLIFNVSGRTEHRAEFICHAVHPSLERPLEKRTGELNVEGESSGKDFYPQNIAVRWSRTKYTGRYEEYPASAFSNTLRENPDGTFTLSSRCKANKSSYSEIKHFKVSVTHESQESPTEKSISYHKETSETLIKTFQQTLQ
;
A
#
# COMPACT_ATOMS: atom_id res chain seq x y z
N MET A 1 -17.18 25.17 -51.79
CA MET A 1 -16.48 24.94 -50.49
C MET A 1 -16.06 23.48 -50.48
N PRO A 2 -14.78 23.14 -50.24
CA PRO A 2 -14.41 21.77 -50.02
C PRO A 2 -14.95 21.29 -48.67
N GLY A 3 -15.70 20.19 -48.68
CA GLY A 3 -16.15 19.49 -47.48
C GLY A 3 -15.39 18.17 -47.35
N THR A 4 -15.20 17.70 -46.11
CA THR A 4 -14.59 16.40 -45.81
C THR A 4 -15.61 15.51 -45.09
N SER A 5 -15.67 14.23 -45.48
CA SER A 5 -16.39 13.19 -44.73
C SER A 5 -15.45 12.00 -44.47
N ASN A 6 -15.57 11.43 -43.28
CA ASN A 6 -14.81 10.25 -42.85
C ASN A 6 -15.82 9.11 -42.69
N ASP A 7 -15.73 8.11 -43.57
CA ASP A 7 -16.61 6.95 -43.52
C ASP A 7 -15.79 5.69 -43.80
N ASN A 8 -15.85 4.73 -42.88
CA ASN A 8 -15.19 3.42 -42.99
C ASN A 8 -13.66 3.46 -43.24
N GLY A 9 -12.95 4.41 -42.60
CA GLY A 9 -11.49 4.55 -42.70
C GLY A 9 -10.98 5.15 -44.02
N LYS A 10 -11.87 5.72 -44.85
CA LYS A 10 -11.51 6.46 -46.06
C LYS A 10 -11.94 7.92 -45.95
N VAL A 11 -11.12 8.80 -46.50
CA VAL A 11 -11.35 10.26 -46.50
C VAL A 11 -11.89 10.65 -47.87
N THR A 12 -12.94 11.48 -47.86
CA THR A 12 -13.53 12.00 -49.11
C THR A 12 -13.51 13.52 -49.13
N PHE A 13 -12.93 14.10 -50.18
CA PHE A 13 -12.95 15.52 -50.48
C PHE A 13 -13.99 15.85 -51.53
N TYR A 14 -14.85 16.82 -51.25
CA TYR A 14 -15.83 17.30 -52.21
C TYR A 14 -15.40 18.62 -52.85
N CYS A 15 -15.68 18.80 -54.13
CA CYS A 15 -15.64 20.12 -54.76
C CYS A 15 -16.89 20.34 -55.61
N VAL A 16 -17.42 21.55 -55.58
CA VAL A 16 -18.65 21.91 -56.26
C VAL A 16 -18.41 23.16 -57.10
N ALA A 17 -18.80 23.10 -58.36
CA ALA A 17 -18.80 24.23 -59.28
C ALA A 17 -20.20 24.43 -59.89
N PHE A 18 -20.54 25.70 -60.12
CA PHE A 18 -21.81 26.12 -60.71
C PHE A 18 -21.54 26.85 -62.04
N ASN A 19 -22.52 26.83 -62.94
CA ASN A 19 -22.47 27.50 -64.24
C ASN A 19 -21.32 26.98 -65.14
N CYS A 20 -21.12 25.66 -65.13
CA CYS A 20 -20.08 24.97 -65.91
C CYS A 20 -20.62 24.58 -67.29
N PRO A 21 -19.91 24.81 -68.42
CA PRO A 21 -20.32 24.32 -69.73
C PRO A 21 -20.35 22.77 -69.81
N MET A 22 -21.17 22.20 -70.70
CA MET A 22 -21.32 20.74 -70.84
C MET A 22 -20.00 19.99 -71.12
N ALA A 23 -19.00 20.65 -71.71
CA ALA A 23 -17.69 20.07 -71.98
C ALA A 23 -16.67 20.19 -70.82
N THR A 24 -17.09 20.59 -69.62
CA THR A 24 -16.19 20.79 -68.47
C THR A 24 -15.46 19.49 -68.11
N GLN A 25 -14.14 19.59 -67.90
CA GLN A 25 -13.30 18.51 -67.41
C GLN A 25 -12.86 18.82 -65.98
N VAL A 26 -12.83 17.79 -65.14
CA VAL A 26 -12.40 17.86 -63.75
C VAL A 26 -11.08 17.13 -63.58
N THR A 27 -10.14 17.78 -62.89
CA THR A 27 -8.86 17.20 -62.52
C THR A 27 -8.57 17.49 -61.05
N TRP A 28 -8.17 16.46 -60.31
CA TRP A 28 -7.63 16.60 -58.97
C TRP A 28 -6.11 16.43 -59.01
N CYS A 29 -5.38 17.37 -58.43
CA CYS A 29 -3.94 17.31 -58.26
C CYS A 29 -3.62 17.13 -56.78
N VAL A 30 -2.88 16.07 -56.45
CA VAL A 30 -2.40 15.79 -55.10
C VAL A 30 -0.89 15.96 -55.12
N THR A 31 -0.37 16.88 -54.31
CA THR A 31 1.08 17.08 -54.12
C THR A 31 1.48 16.47 -52.79
N GLU A 32 2.21 15.37 -52.85
CA GLU A 32 2.66 14.60 -51.68
C GLU A 32 3.91 15.23 -51.05
N ALA A 33 4.26 14.81 -49.83
CA ALA A 33 5.39 15.37 -49.06
C ALA A 33 6.75 15.29 -49.81
N GLY A 34 6.92 14.29 -50.69
CA GLY A 34 8.11 14.11 -51.52
C GLY A 34 8.22 15.05 -52.72
N GLY A 35 7.19 15.87 -52.99
CA GLY A 35 7.11 16.75 -54.15
C GLY A 35 6.51 16.09 -55.40
N ASP A 36 6.16 14.81 -55.32
CA ASP A 36 5.46 14.10 -56.40
C ASP A 36 4.05 14.66 -56.58
N ILE A 37 3.65 14.84 -57.85
CA ILE A 37 2.34 15.37 -58.22
C ILE A 37 1.54 14.26 -58.88
N ILE A 38 0.54 13.75 -58.17
CA ILE A 38 -0.42 12.78 -58.70
C ILE A 38 -1.59 13.56 -59.31
N THR A 39 -1.89 13.27 -60.58
CA THR A 39 -2.99 13.89 -61.30
C THR A 39 -4.07 12.86 -61.59
N VAL A 40 -5.24 13.05 -61.00
CA VAL A 40 -6.42 12.19 -61.20
C VAL A 40 -7.38 12.96 -62.09
N SER A 41 -7.86 12.34 -63.18
CA SER A 41 -8.78 12.98 -64.14
C SER A 41 -10.03 12.13 -64.33
N ASP A 42 -11.13 12.80 -64.69
CA ASP A 42 -12.44 12.19 -64.93
C ASP A 42 -12.38 11.15 -66.09
N PRO A 43 -12.71 9.86 -65.86
CA PRO A 43 -12.75 8.85 -66.90
C PRO A 43 -14.00 9.05 -67.76
N ARG A 44 -13.84 9.62 -68.97
CA ARG A 44 -14.94 9.72 -69.92
C ARG A 44 -15.17 8.37 -70.64
N SER A 45 -15.98 7.48 -70.06
CA SER A 45 -16.71 6.42 -70.77
C SER A 45 -17.67 5.68 -69.83
N GLU A 46 -18.82 5.24 -70.38
CA GLU A 46 -20.00 4.67 -69.71
C GLU A 46 -19.81 3.29 -69.04
N ASP A 47 -18.76 3.10 -68.26
CA ASP A 47 -18.64 1.93 -67.39
C ASP A 47 -18.51 2.42 -65.93
N GLU A 48 -19.51 2.08 -65.11
CA GLU A 48 -19.57 2.34 -63.65
C GLU A 48 -18.51 1.54 -62.86
N GLU A 49 -17.29 1.44 -63.36
CA GLU A 49 -16.18 0.84 -62.62
C GLU A 49 -15.33 1.96 -62.03
N GLU A 50 -15.31 2.02 -60.69
CA GLU A 50 -14.34 2.82 -59.92
C GLU A 50 -12.97 2.65 -60.58
N SER A 51 -12.50 3.68 -61.28
CA SER A 51 -11.21 3.62 -61.95
C SER A 51 -10.13 3.56 -60.88
N LEU A 52 -9.73 2.33 -60.51
CA LEU A 52 -8.61 2.04 -59.65
C LEU A 52 -7.33 2.35 -60.42
N LEU A 53 -7.00 3.63 -60.50
CA LEU A 53 -5.72 4.09 -60.99
C LEU A 53 -4.68 3.79 -59.89
N GLY A 54 -3.50 3.32 -60.31
CA GLY A 54 -2.48 2.62 -59.50
C GLY A 54 -1.85 3.36 -58.32
N CYS A 55 -2.55 4.31 -57.69
CA CYS A 55 -2.09 5.16 -56.60
C CYS A 55 -3.05 5.14 -55.38
N GLY A 56 -4.13 4.35 -55.39
CA GLY A 56 -5.03 4.21 -54.23
C GLY A 56 -6.08 5.32 -54.05
N TYR A 57 -6.22 6.23 -55.02
CA TYR A 57 -7.24 7.27 -55.07
C TYR A 57 -8.36 6.88 -56.03
N THR A 58 -9.61 7.15 -55.65
CA THR A 58 -10.79 7.04 -56.52
C THR A 58 -11.46 8.40 -56.68
N MET A 59 -11.93 8.72 -57.89
CA MET A 59 -12.65 9.96 -58.17
C MET A 59 -14.04 9.63 -58.70
N ARG A 60 -15.03 10.42 -58.27
CA ARG A 60 -16.37 10.43 -58.85
C ARG A 60 -16.76 11.85 -59.24
N THR A 61 -17.43 12.00 -60.38
CA THR A 61 -17.96 13.29 -60.84
C THR A 61 -19.42 13.10 -61.24
N ASP A 62 -20.32 13.83 -60.59
CA ASP A 62 -21.73 13.85 -60.89
C ASP A 62 -22.10 15.22 -61.48
N GLN A 63 -22.79 15.21 -62.62
CA GLN A 63 -23.33 16.42 -63.25
C GLN A 63 -24.84 16.45 -63.09
N SER A 64 -25.37 17.60 -62.66
CA SER A 64 -26.80 17.80 -62.46
C SER A 64 -27.21 19.20 -62.93
N GLU A 65 -28.47 19.37 -63.28
CA GLU A 65 -29.06 20.66 -63.60
C GLU A 65 -29.98 21.08 -62.46
N ASP A 66 -29.70 22.24 -61.86
CA ASP A 66 -30.46 22.78 -60.73
C ASP A 66 -30.85 24.22 -61.07
N ASN A 67 -32.15 24.48 -61.27
CA ASN A 67 -32.71 25.78 -61.65
C ASN A 67 -32.02 26.46 -62.87
N GLU A 68 -31.88 25.74 -64.00
CA GLU A 68 -31.19 26.20 -65.23
C GLU A 68 -29.68 26.50 -65.06
N ILE A 69 -29.09 26.16 -63.90
CA ILE A 69 -27.67 26.27 -63.64
C ILE A 69 -27.06 24.87 -63.64
N GLN A 70 -26.13 24.63 -64.56
CA GLN A 70 -25.37 23.38 -64.58
C GLN A 70 -24.43 23.31 -63.37
N LYS A 71 -24.61 22.27 -62.55
CA LYS A 71 -23.88 22.00 -61.31
C LYS A 71 -23.04 20.75 -61.46
N VAL A 72 -21.75 20.88 -61.19
CA VAL A 72 -20.80 19.76 -61.19
C VAL A 72 -20.33 19.53 -59.76
N VAL A 73 -20.54 18.31 -59.25
CA VAL A 73 -20.05 17.86 -57.95
C VAL A 73 -19.02 16.77 -58.20
N THR A 74 -17.83 16.92 -57.63
CA THR A 74 -16.78 15.92 -57.71
C THR A 74 -16.31 15.52 -56.32
N ALA A 75 -15.99 14.25 -56.16
CA ALA A 75 -15.51 13.65 -54.93
C ALA A 75 -14.20 12.90 -55.19
N LEU A 76 -13.16 13.20 -54.42
CA LEU A 76 -11.90 12.45 -54.39
C LEU A 76 -11.84 11.65 -53.10
N LYS A 77 -11.68 10.33 -53.19
CA LYS A 77 -11.67 9.40 -52.07
C LYS A 77 -10.38 8.60 -52.02
N PHE A 78 -9.81 8.40 -50.84
CA PHE A 78 -8.61 7.58 -50.66
C PHE A 78 -8.53 7.01 -49.24
N THR A 79 -7.71 5.96 -49.08
CA THR A 79 -7.32 5.48 -47.75
C THR A 79 -6.11 6.28 -47.28
N PRO A 80 -6.20 7.01 -46.16
CA PRO A 80 -5.09 7.83 -45.69
C PRO A 80 -3.87 6.94 -45.32
N SER A 81 -2.64 7.39 -45.64
CA SER A 81 -1.34 6.89 -45.11
C SER A 81 -0.33 8.01 -44.73
N VAL A 82 0.32 7.95 -43.55
CA VAL A 82 1.31 8.97 -43.05
C VAL A 82 2.46 9.16 -44.02
N SER A 83 2.99 8.05 -44.52
CA SER A 83 4.18 8.03 -45.37
C SER A 83 3.97 8.71 -46.72
N ILE A 84 2.70 8.92 -47.10
CA ILE A 84 2.30 9.42 -48.41
C ILE A 84 1.62 10.79 -48.28
N HIS A 85 0.71 10.95 -47.30
CA HIS A 85 -0.26 12.05 -47.28
C HIS A 85 0.04 13.14 -46.24
N SER A 86 1.21 13.13 -45.59
CA SER A 86 1.62 14.23 -44.71
C SER A 86 1.82 15.53 -45.51
N ASN A 87 1.36 16.68 -44.98
CA ASN A 87 1.45 17.99 -45.63
C ASN A 87 0.96 18.04 -47.09
N THR A 88 -0.01 17.18 -47.43
CA THR A 88 -0.38 16.98 -48.82
C THR A 88 -1.29 18.10 -49.31
N ARG A 89 -0.94 18.70 -50.44
CA ARG A 89 -1.75 19.76 -51.05
C ARG A 89 -2.70 19.15 -52.07
N ILE A 90 -4.00 19.32 -51.85
CA ILE A 90 -5.04 18.80 -52.74
C ILE A 90 -5.68 19.96 -53.47
N VAL A 91 -5.67 19.92 -54.80
CA VAL A 91 -6.20 20.97 -55.68
C VAL A 91 -7.21 20.37 -56.65
N CYS A 92 -8.46 20.83 -56.59
CA CYS A 92 -9.46 20.55 -57.61
C CYS A 92 -9.43 21.65 -58.67
N ARG A 93 -9.40 21.25 -59.95
CA ARG A 93 -9.35 22.14 -61.11
C ARG A 93 -10.48 21.81 -62.08
N PHE A 94 -11.25 22.84 -62.44
CA PHE A 94 -12.27 22.78 -63.50
C PHE A 94 -11.75 23.46 -64.77
N THR A 95 -11.66 22.72 -65.87
CA THR A 95 -11.24 23.22 -67.19
C THR A 95 -12.39 23.22 -68.19
N SER A 96 -12.55 24.33 -68.91
CA SER A 96 -13.52 24.49 -69.99
C SER A 96 -12.83 25.22 -71.16
N ASP A 97 -12.94 24.68 -72.37
CA ASP A 97 -12.33 25.19 -73.61
C ASP A 97 -10.82 25.46 -73.48
N GLY A 98 -10.10 24.59 -72.78
CA GLY A 98 -8.66 24.71 -72.55
C GLY A 98 -8.24 25.77 -71.53
N ARG A 99 -9.18 26.48 -70.89
CA ARG A 99 -8.91 27.45 -69.82
C ARG A 99 -9.41 26.94 -68.47
N ALA A 100 -8.55 26.99 -67.45
CA ALA A 100 -8.94 26.73 -66.07
C ALA A 100 -9.81 27.90 -65.57
N ARG A 101 -11.04 27.62 -65.13
CA ARG A 101 -11.98 28.67 -64.69
C ARG A 101 -12.04 28.83 -63.18
N ASN A 102 -11.92 27.74 -62.42
CA ASN A 102 -12.01 27.77 -60.95
C ASN A 102 -11.09 26.70 -60.36
N ASN A 103 -10.19 27.09 -59.45
CA ASN A 103 -9.34 26.16 -58.70
C ASN A 103 -9.71 26.26 -57.22
N ALA A 104 -10.11 25.15 -56.61
CA ALA A 104 -10.23 25.05 -55.16
C ALA A 104 -9.00 24.31 -54.64
N ALA A 105 -8.20 24.96 -53.81
CA ALA A 105 -7.04 24.34 -53.18
C ALA A 105 -7.30 24.23 -51.68
N THR A 106 -7.01 23.06 -51.11
CA THR A 106 -6.98 22.84 -49.67
C THR A 106 -5.71 22.07 -49.33
N THR A 107 -5.13 22.39 -48.19
CA THR A 107 -4.01 21.64 -47.66
C THR A 107 -4.57 20.61 -46.69
N TYR A 108 -4.23 19.35 -46.90
CA TYR A 108 -4.64 18.23 -46.06
C TYR A 108 -3.49 17.91 -45.09
N ASN A 109 -3.62 18.38 -43.86
CA ASN A 109 -2.63 18.17 -42.79
C ASN A 109 -3.08 17.12 -41.76
N ASP A 110 -4.38 16.80 -41.72
CA ASP A 110 -4.96 16.02 -40.64
C ASP A 110 -5.43 14.66 -41.15
N CYS A 111 -4.87 13.58 -40.61
CA CYS A 111 -5.56 12.32 -40.26
C CYS A 111 -4.63 11.08 -40.31
N PHE A 112 -3.55 11.09 -39.54
CA PHE A 112 -3.03 9.85 -38.95
C PHE A 112 -3.11 9.97 -37.45
N PRO A 113 -4.31 9.77 -36.92
CA PRO A 113 -4.53 10.01 -35.52
C PRO A 113 -3.90 8.84 -34.74
N GLU A 114 -2.68 9.00 -34.26
CA GLU A 114 -2.05 8.00 -33.38
C GLU A 114 -2.65 8.14 -31.98
N ILE A 115 -3.03 7.00 -31.39
CA ILE A 115 -3.72 6.96 -30.10
C ILE A 115 -2.70 7.08 -28.97
N PRO A 116 -2.86 8.03 -28.03
CA PRO A 116 -1.97 8.14 -26.88
C PRO A 116 -1.87 6.83 -26.12
N GLN A 117 -0.66 6.31 -25.99
CA GLN A 117 -0.37 5.09 -25.24
C GLN A 117 0.22 5.44 -23.88
N VAL A 118 -0.25 4.78 -22.83
CA VAL A 118 0.33 5.00 -21.50
C VAL A 118 1.71 4.35 -21.40
N SER A 119 2.69 5.09 -20.92
CA SER A 119 4.05 4.63 -20.72
C SER A 119 4.14 3.73 -19.47
N GLY A 120 4.58 2.48 -19.65
CA GLY A 120 4.90 1.56 -18.56
C GLY A 120 3.73 0.72 -18.03
N GLU A 121 4.02 -0.15 -17.06
CA GLU A 121 3.04 -1.08 -16.47
C GLU A 121 2.03 -0.39 -15.56
N LYS A 122 2.41 0.76 -14.96
CA LYS A 122 1.54 1.56 -14.08
C LYS A 122 1.20 2.89 -14.73
N PRO A 123 -0.10 3.20 -14.93
CA PRO A 123 -0.50 4.39 -15.67
C PRO A 123 -0.33 5.72 -14.93
N ILE A 124 -0.27 5.67 -13.60
CA ILE A 124 0.01 6.82 -12.73
C ILE A 124 1.22 6.46 -11.87
N ALA A 125 2.32 7.18 -12.06
CA ALA A 125 3.49 7.12 -11.21
C ALA A 125 3.30 8.03 -10.00
N LEU A 126 3.75 7.58 -8.83
CA LEU A 126 3.60 8.27 -7.55
C LEU A 126 4.97 8.59 -6.97
N SER A 127 5.19 9.84 -6.57
CA SER A 127 6.40 10.30 -5.88
C SER A 127 6.08 11.33 -4.80
N LEU A 128 7.00 11.55 -3.85
CA LEU A 128 6.86 12.61 -2.83
C LEU A 128 7.50 13.89 -3.35
N GLY A 129 6.73 14.97 -3.38
CA GLY A 129 7.23 16.32 -3.60
C GLY A 129 7.80 16.94 -2.32
N GLU A 130 8.57 18.01 -2.45
CA GLU A 130 9.26 18.69 -1.33
C GLU A 130 8.32 19.23 -0.23
N SER A 131 7.03 19.36 -0.54
CA SER A 131 5.99 19.94 0.34
C SER A 131 5.18 18.91 1.11
N ARG A 132 5.58 17.62 1.11
CA ARG A 132 4.76 16.47 1.55
C ARG A 132 3.47 16.28 0.74
N ASP A 133 3.48 16.78 -0.49
CA ASP A 133 2.45 16.47 -1.47
C ASP A 133 2.83 15.18 -2.21
N VAL A 134 1.85 14.35 -2.52
CA VAL A 134 2.04 13.26 -3.48
C VAL A 134 1.94 13.86 -4.88
N ILE A 135 2.99 13.69 -5.66
CA ILE A 135 3.01 14.01 -7.08
C ILE A 135 2.52 12.78 -7.82
N CYS A 136 1.37 12.92 -8.49
CA CYS A 136 0.86 11.92 -9.41
C CYS A 136 1.28 12.34 -10.82
N SER A 137 1.97 11.47 -11.54
CA SER A 137 2.42 11.73 -12.92
C SER A 137 1.86 10.69 -13.88
N THR A 138 1.45 11.13 -15.06
CA THR A 138 1.16 10.25 -16.20
C THR A 138 2.02 10.65 -17.39
N GLU A 139 2.38 9.68 -18.21
CA GLU A 139 3.15 9.87 -19.44
C GLU A 139 2.42 9.13 -20.56
N LEU A 140 2.00 9.88 -21.58
CA LEU A 140 1.31 9.42 -22.78
C LEU A 140 2.27 9.55 -23.97
N LYS A 141 2.38 8.51 -24.79
CA LYS A 141 3.38 8.43 -25.85
C LYS A 141 2.78 8.21 -27.22
N ASN A 142 3.55 8.64 -28.22
CA ASN A 142 3.32 8.38 -29.64
C ASN A 142 1.88 8.69 -30.07
N PHE A 143 1.40 9.90 -29.78
CA PHE A 143 0.13 10.36 -30.30
C PHE A 143 0.32 11.47 -31.34
N ASN A 144 -0.67 11.62 -32.21
CA ASN A 144 -0.68 12.67 -33.21
C ASN A 144 -2.14 12.97 -33.56
N PRO A 145 -2.57 14.23 -33.71
CA PRO A 145 -1.78 15.46 -33.63
C PRO A 145 -1.44 15.91 -32.21
N LYS A 146 -0.75 17.05 -32.08
CA LYS A 146 -0.22 17.58 -30.83
C LYS A 146 -1.29 17.86 -29.76
N ASP A 147 -2.50 18.22 -30.17
CA ASP A 147 -3.53 18.73 -29.27
C ASP A 147 -4.18 17.59 -28.46
N ILE A 148 -3.81 17.51 -27.18
CA ILE A 148 -4.36 16.56 -26.21
C ILE A 148 -4.89 17.32 -24.98
N VAL A 149 -5.98 16.82 -24.39
CA VAL A 149 -6.55 17.36 -23.16
C VAL A 149 -6.34 16.34 -22.05
N ILE A 150 -5.55 16.68 -21.03
CA ILE A 150 -5.32 15.86 -19.84
C ILE A 150 -5.94 16.57 -18.62
N LYS A 151 -6.73 15.84 -17.84
CA LYS A 151 -7.41 16.35 -16.64
C LYS A 151 -7.17 15.45 -15.45
N TRP A 152 -6.89 16.06 -14.32
CA TRP A 152 -6.77 15.39 -13.04
C TRP A 152 -8.02 15.66 -12.20
N SER A 153 -8.47 14.65 -11.46
CA SER A 153 -9.56 14.78 -10.50
C SER A 153 -9.35 13.84 -9.33
N CYS A 154 -9.90 14.15 -8.16
CA CYS A 154 -9.82 13.25 -7.01
C CYS A 154 -11.03 13.35 -6.09
N GLY A 155 -11.24 12.30 -5.30
CA GLY A 155 -12.29 12.26 -4.28
C GLY A 155 -12.66 10.86 -3.83
N ALA A 156 -13.57 10.79 -2.86
CA ALA A 156 -14.17 9.55 -2.37
C ALA A 156 -15.60 9.43 -2.92
N GLY A 157 -15.74 8.94 -4.16
CA GLY A 157 -17.03 8.79 -4.85
C GLY A 157 -17.58 10.08 -5.50
N HIS A 158 -17.25 11.27 -4.97
CA HIS A 158 -17.51 12.56 -5.62
C HIS A 158 -16.20 13.25 -6.00
N TYR A 159 -15.92 13.31 -7.29
CA TYR A 159 -14.63 13.78 -7.82
C TYR A 159 -14.65 15.29 -8.03
N GLN A 160 -13.59 15.95 -7.58
CA GLN A 160 -13.31 17.36 -7.83
C GLN A 160 -12.15 17.47 -8.81
N ASP A 161 -12.26 18.41 -9.74
CA ASP A 161 -11.19 18.72 -10.68
C ASP A 161 -9.98 19.29 -9.94
N LEU A 162 -8.80 18.92 -10.40
CA LEU A 162 -7.52 19.36 -9.86
C LEU A 162 -6.80 20.22 -10.89
N GLU A 163 -6.04 21.19 -10.38
CA GLU A 163 -5.13 21.95 -11.21
C GLU A 163 -3.95 21.07 -11.63
N THR A 164 -3.64 21.09 -12.93
CA THR A 164 -2.43 20.48 -13.46
C THR A 164 -1.24 21.27 -12.94
N PHE A 165 -0.36 20.60 -12.20
CA PHE A 165 0.82 21.22 -11.62
C PHE A 165 1.91 21.45 -12.67
N LYS A 166 2.14 20.45 -13.53
CA LYS A 166 3.13 20.51 -14.61
C LYS A 166 2.63 19.73 -15.82
N GLU A 167 2.76 20.31 -17.00
CA GLU A 167 2.45 19.63 -18.26
C GLU A 167 3.47 20.00 -19.33
N GLU A 168 4.00 18.99 -20.01
CA GLU A 168 5.00 19.14 -21.07
C GLU A 168 4.59 18.24 -22.24
N VAL A 169 4.61 18.80 -23.46
CA VAL A 169 4.40 18.06 -24.70
C VAL A 169 5.66 18.16 -25.54
N THR A 170 6.26 17.03 -25.89
CA THR A 170 7.49 16.93 -26.66
C THR A 170 7.24 16.27 -28.00
N GLU A 171 7.87 16.78 -29.05
CA GLU A 171 7.83 16.20 -30.39
C GLU A 171 8.95 15.16 -30.54
N ASN A 172 8.59 13.97 -31.02
CA ASN A 172 9.49 12.87 -31.29
C ASN A 172 10.02 12.94 -32.73
N SER A 173 11.11 12.23 -33.02
CA SER A 173 11.74 12.19 -34.35
C SER A 173 10.85 11.61 -35.46
N GLN A 174 9.69 11.04 -35.13
CA GLN A 174 8.74 10.44 -36.07
C GLN A 174 7.47 11.28 -36.31
N GLN A 175 7.48 12.59 -36.02
CA GLN A 175 6.29 13.47 -36.11
C GLN A 175 5.14 13.05 -35.19
N THR A 176 5.46 12.35 -34.10
CA THR A 176 4.53 11.98 -33.03
C THR A 176 4.87 12.79 -31.79
N TYR A 177 3.94 12.85 -30.84
CA TYR A 177 4.07 13.63 -29.62
C TYR A 177 3.99 12.72 -28.40
N ASP A 178 4.76 13.08 -27.38
CA ASP A 178 4.67 12.56 -26.03
C ASP A 178 4.19 13.67 -25.10
N ALA A 179 3.38 13.34 -24.11
CA ALA A 179 2.88 14.26 -23.12
C ALA A 179 3.12 13.72 -21.73
N LYS A 180 3.70 14.55 -20.86
CA LYS A 180 3.84 14.26 -19.44
C LYS A 180 3.03 15.27 -18.66
N SER A 181 2.15 14.79 -17.79
CA SER A 181 1.30 15.63 -16.95
C SER A 181 1.43 15.19 -15.49
N GLU A 182 1.45 16.16 -14.58
CA GLU A 182 1.61 15.97 -13.14
C GLU A 182 0.58 16.80 -12.36
N CYS A 183 0.03 16.23 -11.30
CA CYS A 183 -0.75 16.98 -10.29
C CYS A 183 -0.18 16.77 -8.89
N ARG A 184 -0.52 17.69 -7.98
CA ARG A 184 -0.14 17.60 -6.56
C ARG A 184 -1.35 17.36 -5.68
N ILE A 185 -1.21 16.39 -4.80
CA ILE A 185 -2.26 16.01 -3.86
C ILE A 185 -1.70 16.12 -2.43
N PRO A 186 -2.30 16.94 -1.56
CA PRO A 186 -1.90 17.01 -0.17
C PRO A 186 -2.06 15.68 0.56
N GLU A 187 -1.11 15.37 1.43
CA GLU A 187 -1.05 14.16 2.26
C GLU A 187 -2.39 13.78 2.90
N HIS A 188 -3.06 14.74 3.56
CA HIS A 188 -4.27 14.48 4.33
C HIS A 188 -5.42 13.90 3.49
N ARG A 189 -5.45 14.13 2.18
CA ARG A 189 -6.50 13.59 1.29
C ARG A 189 -6.42 12.07 1.17
N PHE A 190 -5.21 11.49 1.24
CA PHE A 190 -5.03 10.03 1.23
C PHE A 190 -5.43 9.34 2.54
N THR A 191 -5.84 10.09 3.56
CA THR A 191 -6.38 9.54 4.82
C THR A 191 -7.89 9.30 4.75
N GLU A 192 -8.57 9.88 3.75
CA GLU A 192 -9.99 9.71 3.52
C GLU A 192 -10.30 8.30 2.97
N LEU A 193 -11.26 7.61 3.59
CA LEU A 193 -11.64 6.27 3.17
C LEU A 193 -12.23 6.29 1.76
N GLY A 194 -11.68 5.46 0.87
CA GLY A 194 -12.13 5.36 -0.51
C GLY A 194 -11.67 6.52 -1.41
N PHE A 195 -10.75 7.36 -0.93
CA PHE A 195 -10.14 8.41 -1.75
C PHE A 195 -9.35 7.83 -2.92
N LYS A 196 -9.56 8.41 -4.10
CA LYS A 196 -8.90 8.07 -5.34
C LYS A 196 -8.48 9.29 -6.11
N VAL A 197 -7.42 9.15 -6.88
CA VAL A 197 -6.95 10.12 -7.87
C VAL A 197 -7.17 9.51 -9.25
N ARG A 198 -7.79 10.28 -10.14
CA ARG A 198 -8.08 9.91 -11.52
C ARG A 198 -7.36 10.88 -12.46
N VAL A 199 -6.70 10.32 -13.46
CA VAL A 199 -6.31 11.07 -14.65
C VAL A 199 -7.20 10.65 -15.81
N THR A 200 -7.69 11.62 -16.56
CA THR A 200 -8.53 11.43 -17.75
C THR A 200 -7.89 12.16 -18.90
N TRP A 201 -7.78 11.53 -20.06
CA TRP A 201 -7.28 12.18 -21.27
C TRP A 201 -8.22 11.97 -22.44
N ARG A 202 -8.31 13.01 -23.27
CA ARG A 202 -9.07 13.01 -24.51
C ARG A 202 -8.18 13.57 -25.61
N HIS A 203 -8.13 12.81 -26.70
CA HIS A 203 -7.40 13.18 -27.90
C HIS A 203 -8.30 12.92 -29.11
N LEU A 204 -8.09 13.63 -30.23
CA LEU A 204 -9.00 13.53 -31.39
C LEU A 204 -9.03 12.13 -32.00
N SER A 205 -7.95 11.36 -31.83
CA SER A 205 -7.85 9.97 -32.28
C SER A 205 -8.75 8.98 -31.53
N MET A 206 -9.37 9.42 -30.44
CA MET A 206 -10.14 8.57 -29.54
C MET A 206 -11.64 8.81 -29.72
N GLU A 207 -12.43 7.74 -29.74
CA GLU A 207 -13.90 7.84 -29.76
C GLU A 207 -14.43 8.40 -28.43
N GLU A 208 -13.88 7.91 -27.32
CA GLU A 208 -14.20 8.33 -25.96
C GLU A 208 -12.94 8.71 -25.19
N ALA A 209 -13.10 9.46 -24.10
CA ALA A 209 -12.00 9.76 -23.21
C ALA A 209 -11.60 8.50 -22.43
N GLU A 210 -10.30 8.27 -22.27
CA GLU A 210 -9.80 7.24 -21.37
C GLU A 210 -9.43 7.82 -20.01
N TRP A 211 -9.44 6.97 -19.00
CA TRP A 211 -9.03 7.34 -17.66
C TRP A 211 -8.34 6.20 -16.93
N ARG A 212 -7.56 6.55 -15.92
CA ARG A 212 -6.94 5.61 -14.96
C ARG A 212 -7.03 6.18 -13.56
N GLU A 213 -7.01 5.29 -12.57
CA GLU A 213 -7.13 5.64 -11.16
C GLU A 213 -6.06 4.98 -10.31
N VAL A 214 -5.73 5.67 -9.21
CA VAL A 214 -4.95 5.14 -8.10
C VAL A 214 -5.62 5.52 -6.80
N SER A 215 -5.44 4.69 -5.79
CA SER A 215 -5.96 4.87 -4.44
C SER A 215 -4.82 4.99 -3.43
N ALA A 216 -5.15 5.27 -2.17
CA ALA A 216 -4.17 5.22 -1.08
C ALA A 216 -3.49 3.83 -0.98
N ALA A 217 -4.21 2.75 -1.29
CA ALA A 217 -3.68 1.39 -1.28
C ALA A 217 -2.63 1.13 -2.37
N ASP A 218 -2.51 2.00 -3.37
CA ASP A 218 -1.49 1.93 -4.44
C ASP A 218 -0.20 2.68 -4.10
N LEU A 219 -0.19 3.44 -2.99
CA LEU A 219 0.98 4.18 -2.53
C LEU A 219 2.17 3.22 -2.29
N PRO A 220 3.38 3.58 -2.75
CA PRO A 220 4.55 2.74 -2.60
C PRO A 220 5.10 2.70 -1.17
N TRP A 221 4.83 3.73 -0.36
CA TRP A 221 5.31 3.87 1.02
C TRP A 221 4.44 3.07 2.00
N ARG A 222 4.67 1.76 2.03
CA ARG A 222 3.94 0.83 2.90
C ARG A 222 4.68 0.60 4.21
N PRO A 223 4.00 0.67 5.37
CA PRO A 223 4.64 0.43 6.66
C PRO A 223 5.26 -0.96 6.70
N GLN A 224 6.50 -1.01 7.18
CA GLN A 224 7.21 -2.24 7.53
C GLN A 224 7.31 -2.32 9.05
N MET A 225 7.04 -3.48 9.64
CA MET A 225 7.05 -3.68 11.09
C MET A 225 8.12 -4.69 11.49
N SER A 226 8.95 -4.31 12.46
CA SER A 226 9.92 -5.21 13.09
C SER A 226 9.22 -6.23 13.97
N ASP A 227 9.92 -7.31 14.34
CA ASP A 227 9.45 -8.16 15.41
C ASP A 227 9.30 -7.38 16.72
N ILE A 228 8.43 -7.87 17.61
CA ILE A 228 8.25 -7.27 18.93
C ILE A 228 9.45 -7.65 19.79
N SER A 229 10.15 -6.63 20.28
CA SER A 229 11.18 -6.79 21.30
C SER A 229 10.51 -7.19 22.62
N VAL A 230 10.73 -8.43 23.02
CA VAL A 230 10.28 -8.99 24.30
C VAL A 230 11.50 -9.06 25.23
N PRO A 231 11.55 -8.24 26.31
CA PRO A 231 12.61 -8.36 27.30
C PRO A 231 12.41 -9.61 28.15
N ARG A 232 13.40 -9.94 28.97
CA ARG A 232 13.25 -10.98 30.00
C ARG A 232 12.15 -10.56 30.98
N LEU A 233 11.11 -11.38 31.11
CA LEU A 233 9.93 -11.08 31.93
C LEU A 233 10.09 -11.70 33.31
N LEU A 234 10.23 -10.86 34.33
CA LEU A 234 10.32 -11.27 35.73
C LEU A 234 9.03 -10.89 36.46
N HIS A 235 8.43 -11.84 37.17
CA HIS A 235 7.24 -11.58 37.99
C HIS A 235 7.46 -10.37 38.90
N GLY A 236 6.52 -9.43 38.94
CA GLY A 236 6.56 -8.25 39.81
C GLY A 236 7.40 -7.08 39.29
N LYS A 237 8.10 -7.24 38.16
CA LYS A 237 8.82 -6.15 37.48
C LYS A 237 7.98 -5.52 36.36
N GLU A 238 8.25 -4.25 36.08
CA GLU A 238 7.70 -3.59 34.89
C GLU A 238 8.46 -4.09 33.64
N ALA A 239 7.72 -4.39 32.58
CA ALA A 239 8.26 -4.75 31.27
C ALA A 239 7.72 -3.81 30.19
N LYS A 240 8.51 -3.62 29.14
CA LYS A 240 8.17 -2.82 27.96
C LYS A 240 8.29 -3.68 26.71
N LEU A 241 7.18 -3.92 26.04
CA LEU A 241 7.13 -4.46 24.69
C LEU A 241 7.19 -3.31 23.70
N GLN A 242 7.96 -3.47 22.63
CA GLN A 242 8.09 -2.44 21.59
C GLN A 242 8.39 -3.07 20.24
N CYS A 243 7.89 -2.46 19.17
CA CYS A 243 8.31 -2.76 17.80
C CYS A 243 8.45 -1.45 17.03
N THR A 244 9.26 -1.44 15.99
CA THR A 244 9.43 -0.30 15.11
C THR A 244 8.58 -0.48 13.86
N ILE A 245 7.85 0.56 13.47
CA ILE A 245 7.11 0.62 12.21
C ILE A 245 7.68 1.78 11.40
N SER A 246 8.17 1.52 10.18
CA SER A 246 8.92 2.50 9.38
C SER A 246 8.52 2.50 7.90
N GLY A 247 8.88 3.56 7.18
CA GLY A 247 8.78 3.65 5.73
C GLY A 247 7.36 3.88 5.21
N TYR A 248 6.47 4.43 6.04
CA TYR A 248 5.07 4.67 5.67
C TYR A 248 4.79 6.13 5.38
N PHE A 249 3.85 6.34 4.46
CA PHE A 249 3.26 7.64 4.16
C PHE A 249 1.85 7.38 3.61
N PRO A 250 0.81 8.14 4.01
CA PRO A 250 0.82 9.34 4.87
C PRO A 250 1.00 9.06 6.38
N ASN A 251 1.10 10.08 7.22
CA ASN A 251 1.05 10.00 8.69
C ASN A 251 -0.37 9.71 9.20
N ALA A 252 -0.90 8.56 8.82
CA ALA A 252 -2.24 8.10 9.21
C ALA A 252 -2.21 6.65 9.73
N LEU A 253 -1.11 6.28 10.38
CA LEU A 253 -0.95 4.98 10.99
C LEU A 253 -1.73 4.91 12.30
N THR A 254 -2.59 3.91 12.43
CA THR A 254 -3.26 3.58 13.69
C THR A 254 -2.69 2.27 14.22
N VAL A 255 -2.19 2.27 15.45
CA VAL A 255 -1.65 1.05 16.08
C VAL A 255 -2.45 0.71 17.32
N ASN A 256 -2.87 -0.55 17.40
CA ASN A 256 -3.56 -1.12 18.53
C ASN A 256 -2.77 -2.33 19.06
N TRP A 257 -2.79 -2.52 20.37
CA TRP A 257 -2.29 -3.75 20.98
C TRP A 257 -3.46 -4.69 21.25
N LEU A 258 -3.33 -5.94 20.81
CA LEU A 258 -4.27 -7.01 21.11
C LEU A 258 -3.59 -8.02 22.03
N ARG A 259 -4.40 -8.73 22.82
CA ARG A 259 -3.96 -9.76 23.75
C ARG A 259 -4.74 -11.04 23.49
N ARG A 260 -4.03 -12.16 23.51
CA ARG A 260 -4.59 -13.51 23.52
C ARG A 260 -4.27 -14.17 24.85
N GLU A 261 -5.29 -14.75 25.46
CA GLU A 261 -5.11 -15.51 26.71
C GLU A 261 -4.52 -16.89 26.45
N ALA A 262 -3.82 -17.44 27.44
CA ALA A 262 -3.16 -18.74 27.34
C ALA A 262 -4.13 -19.85 26.89
N GLY A 263 -3.79 -20.52 25.79
CA GLY A 263 -4.57 -21.63 25.23
C GLY A 263 -5.96 -21.26 24.69
N LYS A 264 -6.31 -19.96 24.61
CA LYS A 264 -7.60 -19.50 24.06
C LYS A 264 -7.41 -18.92 22.66
N PRO A 265 -8.39 -19.07 21.75
CA PRO A 265 -8.30 -18.52 20.40
C PRO A 265 -8.61 -17.02 20.33
N ASP A 266 -9.38 -16.49 21.29
CA ASP A 266 -9.94 -15.15 21.22
C ASP A 266 -8.90 -14.04 21.42
N LEU A 267 -9.07 -12.95 20.66
CA LEU A 267 -8.25 -11.74 20.74
C LEU A 267 -9.05 -10.61 21.40
N PHE A 268 -8.42 -9.94 22.36
CA PHE A 268 -9.02 -8.82 23.08
C PHE A 268 -8.18 -7.55 22.90
N PRO A 269 -8.80 -6.39 22.64
CA PRO A 269 -8.06 -5.13 22.57
C PRO A 269 -7.52 -4.75 23.95
N VAL A 270 -6.26 -4.35 24.01
CA VAL A 270 -5.62 -3.82 25.22
C VAL A 270 -5.95 -2.34 25.32
N SER A 271 -6.63 -1.96 26.40
CA SER A 271 -6.99 -0.56 26.68
C SER A 271 -6.07 0.05 27.74
N PRO A 272 -5.80 1.37 27.68
CA PRO A 272 -5.07 2.07 28.73
C PRO A 272 -5.75 1.87 30.09
N SER A 273 -4.97 1.47 31.10
CA SER A 273 -5.44 1.20 32.45
C SER A 273 -4.28 1.24 33.44
N ASP A 274 -4.55 1.07 34.74
CA ASP A 274 -3.50 0.92 35.77
C ASP A 274 -2.58 -0.29 35.48
N LYS A 275 -3.10 -1.30 34.78
CA LYS A 275 -2.34 -2.50 34.40
C LYS A 275 -1.49 -2.28 33.14
N TYR A 276 -2.05 -1.60 32.13
CA TYR A 276 -1.41 -1.40 30.82
C TYR A 276 -1.27 0.09 30.51
N LYS A 277 -0.03 0.54 30.42
CA LYS A 277 0.30 1.89 29.93
C LYS A 277 0.63 1.79 28.45
N LEU A 278 -0.05 2.61 27.66
CA LEU A 278 0.16 2.78 26.23
C LEU A 278 0.67 4.20 26.00
N PRO A 279 2.00 4.43 26.00
CA PRO A 279 2.56 5.74 25.74
C PRO A 279 2.10 6.28 24.38
N VAL A 280 1.95 7.60 24.30
CA VAL A 280 1.74 8.26 23.01
C VAL A 280 2.91 7.89 22.10
N MET A 281 2.58 7.53 20.87
CA MET A 281 3.57 7.14 19.89
C MET A 281 4.31 8.39 19.39
N ASP A 282 5.63 8.41 19.58
CA ASP A 282 6.47 9.40 18.93
C ASP A 282 6.64 9.00 17.46
N VAL A 283 6.19 9.89 16.57
CA VAL A 283 6.33 9.74 15.12
C VAL A 283 7.46 10.65 14.66
N THR A 284 8.44 10.05 13.99
CA THR A 284 9.62 10.73 13.46
C THR A 284 9.60 10.71 11.95
N GLU A 285 9.67 11.89 11.35
CA GLU A 285 9.87 12.07 9.91
C GLU A 285 11.31 11.73 9.52
N GLN A 286 11.47 10.97 8.45
CA GLN A 286 12.76 10.53 7.92
C GLN A 286 13.22 11.44 6.77
N THR A 287 14.49 11.32 6.38
CA THR A 287 15.07 12.13 5.28
C THR A 287 14.43 11.85 3.92
N ASP A 288 13.81 10.68 3.76
CA ASP A 288 13.05 10.29 2.55
C ASP A 288 11.58 10.74 2.61
N GLN A 289 11.22 11.59 3.57
CA GLN A 289 9.87 12.11 3.83
C GLN A 289 8.84 11.05 4.25
N THR A 290 9.28 9.84 4.58
CA THR A 290 8.43 8.82 5.20
C THR A 290 8.44 8.94 6.73
N PHE A 291 7.50 8.26 7.38
CA PHE A 291 7.37 8.27 8.83
C PHE A 291 7.86 6.96 9.45
N THR A 292 8.36 7.09 10.67
CA THR A 292 8.76 5.98 11.54
C THR A 292 8.23 6.22 12.94
N CYS A 293 7.75 5.17 13.61
CA CYS A 293 7.31 5.24 14.99
C CYS A 293 7.61 3.95 15.76
N THR A 294 7.65 4.04 17.08
CA THR A 294 7.94 2.90 17.96
C THR A 294 6.82 2.72 18.99
N PRO A 295 5.68 2.08 18.61
CA PRO A 295 4.63 1.75 19.56
C PRO A 295 5.17 0.90 20.71
N SER A 296 4.72 1.22 21.91
CA SER A 296 5.16 0.57 23.14
C SER A 296 3.97 0.15 23.99
N LEU A 297 4.09 -1.00 24.65
CA LEU A 297 3.15 -1.47 25.66
C LEU A 297 3.93 -1.76 26.94
N ILE A 298 3.58 -1.05 28.01
CA ILE A 298 4.24 -1.15 29.32
C ILE A 298 3.26 -1.73 30.33
N PHE A 299 3.69 -2.74 31.10
CA PHE A 299 2.88 -3.36 32.15
C PHE A 299 3.73 -3.96 33.26
N ASN A 300 3.12 -4.12 34.43
CA ASN A 300 3.70 -4.91 35.51
C ASN A 300 3.46 -6.39 35.24
N VAL A 301 4.54 -7.16 35.13
CA VAL A 301 4.50 -8.58 34.81
C VAL A 301 3.90 -9.35 35.97
N SER A 302 2.85 -10.14 35.72
CA SER A 302 2.39 -11.16 36.66
C SER A 302 2.40 -12.52 35.99
N GLY A 303 3.05 -13.48 36.63
CA GLY A 303 3.05 -14.87 36.17
C GLY A 303 1.66 -15.49 36.12
N ARG A 304 0.68 -14.97 36.87
CA ARG A 304 -0.71 -15.44 36.83
C ARG A 304 -1.43 -15.02 35.54
N THR A 305 -1.12 -13.84 35.02
CA THR A 305 -1.84 -13.27 33.87
C THR A 305 -1.04 -13.33 32.58
N GLU A 306 0.24 -13.03 32.58
CA GLU A 306 1.02 -12.92 31.34
C GLU A 306 1.70 -14.23 30.94
N HIS A 307 1.85 -15.19 31.84
CA HIS A 307 2.48 -16.47 31.49
C HIS A 307 1.65 -17.19 30.42
N ARG A 308 2.29 -17.51 29.30
CA ARG A 308 1.71 -18.08 28.08
C ARG A 308 0.64 -17.24 27.38
N ALA A 309 0.42 -16.00 27.82
CA ALA A 309 -0.35 -15.03 27.04
C ALA A 309 0.48 -14.59 25.81
N GLU A 310 -0.20 -14.08 24.78
CA GLU A 310 0.45 -13.46 23.63
C GLU A 310 -0.04 -12.02 23.48
N PHE A 311 0.87 -11.12 23.11
CA PHE A 311 0.52 -9.77 22.65
C PHE A 311 0.78 -9.63 21.16
N ILE A 312 -0.10 -8.88 20.50
CA ILE A 312 -0.06 -8.62 19.07
C ILE A 312 -0.06 -7.11 18.88
N CYS A 313 0.94 -6.60 18.16
CA CYS A 313 0.91 -5.24 17.64
C CYS A 313 0.17 -5.27 16.30
N HIS A 314 -0.92 -4.53 16.20
CA HIS A 314 -1.82 -4.50 15.06
C HIS A 314 -1.84 -3.08 14.47
N ALA A 315 -1.32 -2.91 13.26
CA ALA A 315 -1.19 -1.62 12.59
C ALA A 315 -2.07 -1.53 11.35
N VAL A 316 -2.86 -0.46 11.28
CA VAL A 316 -3.75 -0.12 10.15
C VAL A 316 -3.25 1.15 9.49
N HIS A 317 -3.21 1.16 8.16
CA HIS A 317 -2.71 2.28 7.38
C HIS A 317 -3.43 2.35 6.01
N PRO A 318 -3.70 3.54 5.44
CA PRO A 318 -4.38 3.67 4.14
C PRO A 318 -3.67 2.97 2.97
N SER A 319 -2.34 2.84 3.03
CA SER A 319 -1.56 2.11 2.01
C SER A 319 -1.55 0.60 2.18
N LEU A 320 -2.30 0.04 3.13
CA LEU A 320 -2.42 -1.40 3.35
C LEU A 320 -3.82 -1.91 3.02
N GLU A 321 -3.91 -2.97 2.22
CA GLU A 321 -5.18 -3.69 2.00
C GLU A 321 -5.62 -4.47 3.25
N ARG A 322 -4.65 -4.95 4.03
CA ARG A 322 -4.86 -5.70 5.27
C ARG A 322 -3.96 -5.16 6.37
N PRO A 323 -4.42 -5.12 7.62
CA PRO A 323 -3.59 -4.69 8.75
C PRO A 323 -2.31 -5.52 8.87
N LEU A 324 -1.25 -4.89 9.34
CA LEU A 324 0.03 -5.53 9.62
C LEU A 324 0.06 -5.99 11.08
N GLU A 325 0.45 -7.24 11.31
CA GLU A 325 0.50 -7.82 12.64
C GLU A 325 1.87 -8.43 12.95
N LYS A 326 2.38 -8.15 14.15
CA LYS A 326 3.51 -8.87 14.75
C LYS A 326 3.12 -9.36 16.13
N ARG A 327 3.66 -10.52 16.49
CA ARG A 327 3.26 -11.29 17.67
C ARG A 327 4.46 -11.55 18.55
N THR A 328 4.26 -11.54 19.87
CA THR A 328 5.29 -11.95 20.83
C THR A 328 5.51 -13.46 20.86
N GLY A 329 4.53 -14.24 20.38
CA GLY A 329 4.39 -15.64 20.77
C GLY A 329 3.91 -15.78 22.22
N GLU A 330 3.83 -17.01 22.72
CA GLU A 330 3.55 -17.28 24.14
C GLU A 330 4.68 -16.72 25.00
N LEU A 331 4.33 -15.82 25.92
CA LEU A 331 5.29 -15.21 26.83
C LEU A 331 5.73 -16.21 27.91
N ASN A 332 7.02 -16.23 28.22
CA ASN A 332 7.54 -16.95 29.38
C ASN A 332 7.85 -15.96 30.51
N VAL A 333 7.04 -16.00 31.57
CA VAL A 333 7.31 -15.26 32.81
C VAL A 333 8.18 -16.12 33.72
N GLU A 334 9.36 -15.59 34.02
CA GLU A 334 10.31 -16.22 34.91
C GLU A 334 10.08 -15.82 36.37
N GLY A 335 10.58 -16.68 37.26
CA GLY A 335 10.48 -16.52 38.69
C GLY A 335 11.31 -15.40 39.27
N GLU A 336 10.76 -14.73 40.28
CA GLU A 336 11.50 -13.91 41.23
C GLU A 336 11.22 -14.46 42.63
N SER A 337 12.27 -14.67 43.44
CA SER A 337 12.14 -14.96 44.87
C SER A 337 12.40 -13.67 45.64
N SER A 338 11.34 -12.94 45.97
CA SER A 338 11.44 -11.69 46.74
C SER A 338 10.93 -11.91 48.16
N GLY A 339 11.85 -11.94 49.12
CA GLY A 339 11.50 -12.10 50.53
C GLY A 339 10.86 -13.46 50.84
N LYS A 340 9.60 -13.47 51.31
CA LYS A 340 8.87 -14.68 51.76
C LYS A 340 8.10 -15.39 50.64
N ASP A 341 7.95 -14.71 49.52
CA ASP A 341 7.06 -15.13 48.45
C ASP A 341 7.88 -15.50 47.22
N PHE A 342 7.41 -16.51 46.48
CA PHE A 342 8.11 -17.04 45.32
C PHE A 342 7.13 -17.34 44.19
N TYR A 343 7.64 -17.32 42.97
CA TYR A 343 6.94 -17.72 41.76
C TYR A 343 7.95 -18.43 40.84
N PRO A 344 7.59 -19.50 40.11
CA PRO A 344 6.27 -20.16 40.07
C PRO A 344 6.00 -21.10 41.26
N GLN A 345 4.92 -21.88 41.20
CA GLN A 345 4.46 -22.71 42.32
C GLN A 345 5.44 -23.83 42.73
N ASN A 346 6.24 -24.32 41.79
CA ASN A 346 7.05 -25.52 41.97
C ASN A 346 8.24 -25.28 42.91
N ILE A 347 8.10 -25.76 44.15
CA ILE A 347 9.10 -25.64 45.20
C ILE A 347 9.35 -27.00 45.88
N ALA A 348 10.61 -27.32 46.12
CA ALA A 348 11.01 -28.53 46.84
C ALA A 348 11.51 -28.15 48.24
N VAL A 349 11.03 -28.85 49.27
CA VAL A 349 11.48 -28.67 50.66
C VAL A 349 11.93 -29.98 51.25
N ARG A 350 13.15 -29.99 51.78
CA ARG A 350 13.74 -31.15 52.47
C ARG A 350 14.09 -30.76 53.89
N TRP A 351 13.62 -31.55 54.84
CA TRP A 351 14.04 -31.47 56.23
C TRP A 351 15.13 -32.50 56.50
N SER A 352 16.09 -32.11 57.32
CA SER A 352 17.15 -32.98 57.80
C SER A 352 17.43 -32.68 59.26
N ARG A 353 17.96 -33.66 59.99
CA ARG A 353 18.24 -33.54 61.43
C ARG A 353 19.59 -34.10 61.78
N THR A 354 20.15 -33.67 62.91
CA THR A 354 21.35 -34.30 63.46
C THR A 354 21.41 -34.24 64.98
N LYS A 355 22.13 -35.23 65.54
CA LYS A 355 22.44 -35.32 66.97
C LYS A 355 23.68 -34.47 67.33
N TYR A 356 24.62 -34.30 66.39
CA TYR A 356 25.90 -33.59 66.56
C TYR A 356 26.20 -32.72 65.34
N THR A 357 26.98 -31.65 65.49
CA THR A 357 27.37 -30.79 64.35
C THR A 357 28.20 -31.60 63.34
N GLY A 358 27.69 -31.81 62.11
CA GLY A 358 28.46 -32.45 61.04
C GLY A 358 27.61 -33.18 60.00
N ARG A 359 26.96 -34.29 60.36
CA ARG A 359 26.22 -35.15 59.42
C ARG A 359 24.71 -35.04 59.65
N TYR A 360 24.02 -34.43 58.68
CA TYR A 360 22.56 -34.33 58.67
C TYR A 360 21.96 -35.58 58.01
N GLU A 361 20.99 -36.19 58.67
CA GLU A 361 20.18 -37.29 58.12
C GLU A 361 18.85 -36.74 57.63
N GLU A 362 18.35 -37.28 56.51
CA GLU A 362 17.07 -36.88 55.96
C GLU A 362 15.92 -37.19 56.93
N TYR A 363 15.04 -36.22 57.12
CA TYR A 363 13.89 -36.34 57.98
C TYR A 363 12.71 -36.85 57.15
N PRO A 364 11.98 -37.88 57.62
CA PRO A 364 10.94 -38.52 56.80
C PRO A 364 9.83 -37.53 56.46
N ALA A 365 9.30 -37.63 55.23
CA ALA A 365 8.24 -36.76 54.72
C ALA A 365 6.97 -36.77 55.59
N SER A 366 6.69 -37.86 56.31
CA SER A 366 5.58 -37.96 57.27
C SER A 366 5.76 -37.13 58.54
N ALA A 367 7.00 -36.69 58.83
CA ALA A 367 7.34 -35.96 60.04
C ALA A 367 7.32 -34.42 59.85
N PHE A 368 7.00 -33.93 58.65
CA PHE A 368 6.75 -32.52 58.42
C PHE A 368 5.53 -32.31 57.52
N SER A 369 4.93 -31.13 57.63
CA SER A 369 3.79 -30.72 56.83
C SER A 369 4.10 -29.39 56.16
N ASN A 370 3.81 -29.31 54.86
CA ASN A 370 3.94 -28.11 54.06
C ASN A 370 2.56 -27.52 53.81
N THR A 371 2.42 -26.21 54.00
CA THR A 371 1.20 -25.46 53.70
C THR A 371 1.56 -24.38 52.70
N LEU A 372 1.01 -24.50 51.50
CA LEU A 372 1.20 -23.56 50.40
C LEU A 372 -0.01 -22.64 50.35
N ARG A 373 0.24 -21.33 50.20
CA ARG A 373 -0.80 -20.32 50.03
C ARG A 373 -0.49 -19.51 48.78
N GLU A 374 -1.49 -19.34 47.93
CA GLU A 374 -1.45 -18.37 46.83
C GLU A 374 -1.77 -16.98 47.37
N ASN A 375 -0.93 -16.01 47.00
CA ASN A 375 -1.09 -14.62 47.38
C ASN A 375 -1.94 -13.86 46.35
N PRO A 376 -2.57 -12.72 46.71
CA PRO A 376 -3.38 -11.95 45.79
C PRO A 376 -2.65 -11.47 44.52
N ASP A 377 -1.33 -11.29 44.58
CA ASP A 377 -0.46 -10.89 43.46
C ASP A 377 -0.06 -12.05 42.52
N GLY A 378 -0.45 -13.29 42.87
CA GLY A 378 -0.12 -14.51 42.11
C GLY A 378 1.21 -15.15 42.50
N THR A 379 1.90 -14.65 43.52
CA THR A 379 3.03 -15.35 44.16
C THR A 379 2.54 -16.43 45.13
N PHE A 380 3.46 -17.25 45.63
CA PHE A 380 3.17 -18.28 46.61
C PHE A 380 3.99 -18.09 47.88
N THR A 381 3.35 -18.30 49.03
CA THR A 381 4.02 -18.43 50.32
C THR A 381 4.00 -19.88 50.76
N LEU A 382 5.15 -20.41 51.19
CA LEU A 382 5.26 -21.75 51.74
C LEU A 382 5.58 -21.70 53.24
N SER A 383 4.73 -22.35 54.04
CA SER A 383 4.97 -22.60 55.45
C SER A 383 5.25 -24.08 55.68
N SER A 384 6.46 -24.41 56.15
CA SER A 384 6.83 -25.78 56.46
C SER A 384 6.98 -25.98 57.97
N ARG A 385 6.33 -27.02 58.50
CA ARG A 385 6.32 -27.35 59.94
C ARG A 385 6.74 -28.79 60.16
N CYS A 386 7.84 -29.01 60.88
CA CYS A 386 8.23 -30.34 61.34
C CYS A 386 7.65 -30.65 62.73
N LYS A 387 7.20 -31.90 62.94
CA LYS A 387 6.78 -32.42 64.25
C LYS A 387 7.91 -33.25 64.85
N ALA A 388 8.46 -32.83 65.99
CA ALA A 388 9.39 -33.62 66.78
C ALA A 388 8.63 -34.39 67.87
N ASN A 389 8.85 -35.71 67.99
CA ASN A 389 8.14 -36.56 68.96
C ASN A 389 8.78 -36.51 70.36
N LYS A 390 7.96 -36.59 71.42
CA LYS A 390 8.37 -36.50 72.84
C LYS A 390 9.42 -37.52 73.28
N SER A 391 9.45 -38.70 72.67
CA SER A 391 10.44 -39.74 72.93
C SER A 391 11.81 -39.51 72.28
N SER A 392 11.96 -38.47 71.44
CA SER A 392 13.20 -38.17 70.69
C SER A 392 13.97 -36.94 71.21
N TYR A 393 13.48 -36.29 72.28
CA TYR A 393 14.07 -35.06 72.85
C TYR A 393 15.38 -35.26 73.61
N SER A 394 15.80 -36.50 73.89
CA SER A 394 17.12 -36.78 74.47
C SER A 394 18.24 -36.80 73.44
N GLU A 395 17.93 -36.82 72.13
CA GLU A 395 18.93 -37.10 71.08
C GLU A 395 19.00 -36.07 69.94
N ILE A 396 18.01 -35.19 69.75
CA ILE A 396 17.97 -34.27 68.58
C ILE A 396 18.30 -32.84 69.02
N LYS A 397 19.38 -32.25 68.46
CA LYS A 397 19.79 -30.87 68.79
C LYS A 397 19.63 -29.89 67.64
N HIS A 398 19.73 -30.34 66.38
CA HIS A 398 19.73 -29.46 65.20
C HIS A 398 18.85 -30.00 64.08
N PHE A 399 18.01 -29.12 63.52
CA PHE A 399 17.27 -29.35 62.28
C PHE A 399 17.82 -28.44 61.19
N LYS A 400 17.85 -28.92 59.96
CA LYS A 400 18.19 -28.13 58.79
C LYS A 400 17.13 -28.33 57.72
N VAL A 401 16.59 -27.22 57.23
CA VAL A 401 15.66 -27.19 56.11
C VAL A 401 16.41 -26.68 54.88
N SER A 402 16.25 -27.38 53.77
CA SER A 402 16.78 -27.01 52.46
C SER A 402 15.60 -26.78 51.52
N VAL A 403 15.57 -25.62 50.87
CA VAL A 403 14.53 -25.20 49.95
C VAL A 403 15.15 -25.02 48.57
N THR A 404 14.54 -25.62 47.55
CA THR A 404 14.98 -25.51 46.17
C THR A 404 13.83 -25.00 45.33
N HIS A 405 14.06 -23.92 44.59
CA HIS A 405 13.08 -23.28 43.73
C HIS A 405 13.79 -22.89 42.41
N GLU A 406 13.10 -22.94 41.28
CA GLU A 406 13.71 -22.72 39.96
C GLU A 406 14.28 -21.30 39.76
N SER A 407 13.78 -20.32 40.51
CA SER A 407 14.32 -18.95 40.51
C SER A 407 15.63 -18.80 41.29
N GLN A 408 16.16 -19.87 41.89
CA GLN A 408 17.35 -19.85 42.74
C GLN A 408 18.48 -20.67 42.09
N GLU A 409 19.69 -20.09 42.02
CA GLU A 409 20.88 -20.80 41.49
C GLU A 409 21.36 -21.92 42.43
N SER A 410 21.10 -21.80 43.73
CA SER A 410 21.46 -22.80 44.73
C SER A 410 20.38 -22.96 45.79
N PRO A 411 20.24 -24.16 46.40
CA PRO A 411 19.28 -24.39 47.47
C PRO A 411 19.52 -23.47 48.66
N THR A 412 18.47 -22.85 49.18
CA THR A 412 18.55 -22.07 50.41
C THR A 412 18.47 -23.00 51.62
N GLU A 413 19.52 -23.00 52.46
CA GLU A 413 19.56 -23.80 53.68
C GLU A 413 19.46 -22.94 54.95
N LYS A 414 18.65 -23.38 55.93
CA LYS A 414 18.63 -22.80 57.28
C LYS A 414 18.69 -23.87 58.35
N SER A 415 19.51 -23.65 59.38
CA SER A 415 19.67 -24.55 60.53
C SER A 415 19.03 -23.96 61.79
N ILE A 416 18.39 -24.81 62.59
CA ILE A 416 17.67 -24.44 63.82
C ILE A 416 18.10 -25.38 64.94
N SER A 417 18.56 -24.81 66.06
CA SER A 417 18.88 -25.56 67.28
C SER A 417 17.68 -25.57 68.24
N TYR A 418 17.39 -26.71 68.85
CA TYR A 418 16.34 -26.84 69.87
C TYR A 418 16.95 -26.78 71.28
N HIS A 419 16.51 -25.84 72.12
CA HIS A 419 16.85 -25.75 73.53
C HIS A 419 15.61 -26.06 74.39
N LYS A 420 15.81 -26.83 75.46
CA LYS A 420 14.80 -27.66 76.16
C LYS A 420 13.74 -26.89 76.98
N GLU A 421 13.59 -25.58 76.82
CA GLU A 421 12.79 -24.73 77.72
C GLU A 421 11.43 -24.22 77.20
N THR A 422 10.99 -24.58 75.99
CA THR A 422 9.64 -24.22 75.52
C THR A 422 8.86 -25.45 75.07
N SER A 423 8.08 -26.01 76.00
CA SER A 423 7.03 -26.97 75.73
C SER A 423 5.75 -26.24 75.33
N GLU A 424 5.49 -26.19 74.02
CA GLU A 424 4.17 -26.32 73.37
C GLU A 424 4.28 -25.76 71.95
N THR A 425 4.02 -26.61 70.96
CA THR A 425 3.84 -26.28 69.54
C THR A 425 4.81 -25.25 68.97
N LEU A 426 5.95 -25.71 68.40
CA LEU A 426 6.82 -24.85 67.60
C LEU A 426 6.10 -24.45 66.29
N ILE A 427 5.39 -23.32 66.32
CA ILE A 427 4.88 -22.62 65.15
C ILE A 427 5.99 -21.66 64.72
N LYS A 428 6.69 -21.98 63.62
CA LYS A 428 7.59 -21.03 62.97
C LYS A 428 7.08 -20.76 61.56
N THR A 429 6.72 -19.51 61.33
CA THR A 429 6.50 -18.95 60.00
C THR A 429 7.86 -18.70 59.37
N PHE A 430 8.10 -19.23 58.17
CA PHE A 430 9.31 -18.89 57.44
C PHE A 430 9.24 -17.41 57.06
N GLN A 431 10.18 -16.63 57.59
CA GLN A 431 10.46 -15.28 57.13
C GLN A 431 11.84 -15.33 56.48
N GLN A 432 11.90 -15.13 55.17
CA GLN A 432 13.14 -14.85 54.49
C GLN A 432 13.17 -13.34 54.24
N THR A 433 14.10 -12.68 54.93
CA THR A 433 14.62 -11.38 54.56
C THR A 433 15.90 -11.67 53.80
N LEU A 434 15.96 -11.33 52.52
CA LEU A 434 17.20 -11.21 51.78
C LEU A 434 17.64 -9.76 51.97
N GLN A 435 18.75 -9.56 52.67
CA GLN A 435 19.58 -8.37 52.49
C GLN A 435 20.69 -8.75 51.53
#